data_AF-A0A5C7UAM6-F1
#
_entry.id   AF-A0A5C7UAM6-F1
#
_cell.length_a   1.000
_cell.length_b   1.000
_cell.length_c   1.000
_cell.angle_alpha   90.00
_cell.angle_beta   90.00
_cell.angle_gamma   90.00
#
_symmetry.space_group_name_H-M   'P 1'
#
loop_
_entity.id
_entity.type
_entity.pdbx_description
1 polymer ?
#
loop_
_entity_poly.entity_id
_entity_poly.type
_entity_poly.pdbx_seq_one_letter_code
_entity_poly.pdbx_strand_id
1 'polypeptide(L)'
;MPLVTKQTAAVSKEVPVVPVIAEPTYKGITVDNSITPRENLLVHIAGSAWIVNYYSQVINANVNTEGQNVTMDPVYQQYTKIHDYEMRVNSPLSYSQDNVTKVSTYTGSATLYPGLKPNRGDMFIADMGDGSAGLFTVISTEKMSYFKDATYKVDYTLVSPVTPDRVADLDNKAVKTVWFKKEQIEQGGTPFLVRDEAESLSRLKSDYKSLIGTYYKEFFNKEFSTLIVPGQSVSVYDHHLVRFCSSLFNSDDAQEIRHTRIFGDELNDNLSVVTPYDAIIKRDKSLLEVANRRMGKL
;
A
#
# COMPACT_ATOMS: atom_id res chain seq x y z
N MET A 1 31.96 -59.47 56.75
CA MET A 1 31.17 -58.70 57.74
C MET A 1 32.14 -57.87 58.60
N PRO A 2 31.79 -56.61 58.94
CA PRO A 2 32.74 -55.56 59.35
C PRO A 2 32.72 -55.25 60.87
N LEU A 3 33.73 -54.54 61.39
CA LEU A 3 33.67 -53.83 62.67
C LEU A 3 34.26 -52.40 62.56
N VAL A 4 33.31 -51.46 62.50
CA VAL A 4 33.23 -50.06 62.91
C VAL A 4 34.47 -49.39 63.53
N THR A 5 34.85 -48.26 62.92
CA THR A 5 35.65 -47.19 63.56
C THR A 5 34.75 -45.98 63.78
N LYS A 6 34.58 -45.52 65.04
CA LYS A 6 33.94 -44.24 65.38
C LYS A 6 35.03 -43.27 65.80
N GLN A 7 35.25 -42.23 65.00
CA GLN A 7 36.15 -41.13 65.34
C GLN A 7 35.33 -39.88 65.65
N THR A 8 35.62 -39.31 66.81
CA THR A 8 34.89 -38.27 67.52
C THR A 8 34.94 -36.93 66.80
N ALA A 9 33.80 -36.22 66.79
CA ALA A 9 33.59 -34.94 66.11
C ALA A 9 34.37 -33.77 66.75
N ALA A 10 34.98 -32.93 65.91
CA ALA A 10 35.53 -31.63 66.29
C ALA A 10 34.50 -30.52 65.99
N VAL A 11 34.25 -29.67 66.99
CA VAL A 11 33.29 -28.55 66.93
C VAL A 11 33.95 -27.35 66.21
N SER A 12 33.39 -26.91 65.08
CA SER A 12 33.83 -25.70 64.38
C SER A 12 33.14 -24.44 64.92
N LYS A 13 33.91 -23.39 65.23
CA LYS A 13 33.39 -22.06 65.62
C LYS A 13 32.71 -21.39 64.41
N GLU A 14 31.48 -20.92 64.59
CA GLU A 14 30.73 -20.14 63.61
C GLU A 14 31.27 -18.70 63.54
N VAL A 15 31.48 -18.20 62.31
CA VAL A 15 31.85 -16.80 62.02
C VAL A 15 30.55 -16.01 61.80
N PRO A 16 30.38 -14.82 62.40
CA PRO A 16 29.14 -14.05 62.23
C PRO A 16 29.03 -13.51 60.79
N VAL A 17 27.90 -13.80 60.15
CA VAL A 17 27.56 -13.30 58.80
C VAL A 17 27.12 -11.84 58.90
N VAL A 18 27.89 -10.93 58.31
CA VAL A 18 27.48 -9.53 58.14
C VAL A 18 26.48 -9.46 56.98
N PRO A 19 25.28 -8.90 57.14
CA PRO A 19 24.34 -8.76 56.03
C PRO A 19 24.85 -7.69 55.04
N VAL A 20 25.19 -8.11 53.82
CA VAL A 20 25.47 -7.20 52.71
C VAL A 20 24.13 -6.62 52.24
N ILE A 21 23.81 -5.41 52.66
CA ILE A 21 22.70 -4.64 52.13
C ILE A 21 23.18 -4.07 50.78
N ALA A 22 22.98 -4.81 49.70
CA ALA A 22 23.16 -4.27 48.36
C ALA A 22 22.00 -3.32 48.05
N GLU A 23 22.30 -2.11 47.59
CA GLU A 23 21.29 -1.22 47.03
C GLU A 23 20.58 -1.92 45.84
N PRO A 24 19.25 -1.82 45.71
CA PRO A 24 18.56 -2.48 44.62
C PRO A 24 19.03 -1.88 43.28
N THR A 25 19.79 -2.67 42.52
CA THR A 25 20.19 -2.33 41.15
C THR A 25 18.96 -1.92 40.37
N TYR A 26 18.93 -0.68 39.88
CA TYR A 26 17.85 -0.16 39.05
C TYR A 26 17.68 -1.08 37.83
N LYS A 27 16.62 -1.89 37.83
CA LYS A 27 16.21 -2.69 36.67
C LYS A 27 15.54 -1.73 35.70
N GLY A 28 16.29 -1.28 34.70
CA GLY A 28 15.74 -0.45 33.63
C GLY A 28 14.53 -1.11 32.99
N ILE A 29 13.52 -0.29 32.68
CA ILE A 29 12.35 -0.74 31.90
C ILE A 29 12.87 -1.00 30.49
N THR A 30 13.12 -2.26 30.15
CA THR A 30 13.35 -2.66 28.76
C THR A 30 12.02 -2.57 28.02
N VAL A 31 11.85 -1.53 27.20
CA VAL A 31 10.70 -1.41 26.32
C VAL A 31 10.95 -2.31 25.11
N ASP A 32 10.11 -3.33 24.96
CA ASP A 32 10.12 -4.20 23.78
C ASP A 32 9.51 -3.44 22.59
N ASN A 33 10.32 -3.18 21.56
CA ASN A 33 9.94 -2.45 20.35
C ASN A 33 9.28 -3.38 19.32
N SER A 34 8.22 -4.08 19.69
CA SER A 34 7.43 -4.82 18.72
C SER A 34 6.71 -3.84 17.77
N ILE A 35 7.23 -3.72 16.54
CA ILE A 35 6.64 -2.88 15.49
C ILE A 35 5.48 -3.66 14.88
N THR A 36 4.26 -3.33 15.30
CA THR A 36 3.06 -3.77 14.59
C THR A 36 2.80 -2.80 13.44
N PRO A 37 2.76 -3.27 12.17
CA PRO A 37 2.48 -2.40 11.03
C PRO A 37 1.02 -1.93 11.11
N ARG A 38 0.83 -0.66 11.52
CA ARG A 38 -0.49 -0.02 11.60
C ARG A 38 -0.85 0.76 10.34
N GLU A 39 0.06 0.80 9.37
CA GLU A 39 -0.08 1.53 8.11
C GLU A 39 -1.37 1.17 7.36
N ASN A 40 -1.72 -0.11 7.32
CA ASN A 40 -2.95 -0.59 6.67
C ASN A 40 -4.23 0.02 7.29
N LEU A 41 -4.23 0.31 8.59
CA LEU A 41 -5.36 0.98 9.25
C LEU A 41 -5.39 2.47 8.96
N LEU A 42 -4.22 3.08 8.75
CA LEU A 42 -4.09 4.50 8.39
C LEU A 42 -4.55 4.80 6.96
N VAL A 43 -4.85 3.78 6.15
CA VAL A 43 -5.48 3.96 4.82
C VAL A 43 -6.97 4.31 4.94
N HIS A 44 -7.60 3.99 6.06
CA HIS A 44 -9.04 4.23 6.29
C HIS A 44 -9.28 5.55 7.03
N ILE A 45 -8.90 6.65 6.38
CA ILE A 45 -9.12 8.01 6.91
C ILE A 45 -10.51 8.50 6.51
N ALA A 46 -11.23 9.11 7.45
CA ALA A 46 -12.54 9.70 7.21
C ALA A 46 -12.44 10.96 6.33
N GLY A 47 -13.48 11.23 5.53
CA GLY A 47 -13.55 12.39 4.65
C GLY A 47 -13.85 12.03 3.19
N SER A 48 -14.16 13.06 2.40
CA SER A 48 -14.40 12.91 0.96
C SER A 48 -13.08 12.76 0.21
N ALA A 49 -13.00 11.82 -0.73
CA ALA A 49 -11.81 11.64 -1.55
C ALA A 49 -11.74 12.76 -2.60
N TRP A 50 -10.64 13.51 -2.59
CA TRP A 50 -10.36 14.53 -3.60
C TRP A 50 -9.04 14.18 -4.29
N ILE A 51 -9.11 13.96 -5.60
CA ILE A 51 -7.95 13.61 -6.44
C ILE A 51 -7.34 14.90 -6.96
N VAL A 52 -6.06 15.11 -6.66
CA VAL A 52 -5.34 16.36 -6.94
C VAL A 52 -3.97 16.09 -7.54
N ASN A 53 -3.45 17.07 -8.28
CA ASN A 53 -2.03 17.11 -8.62
C ASN A 53 -1.31 17.92 -7.54
N TYR A 54 -0.48 17.27 -6.74
CA TYR A 54 0.18 17.86 -5.59
C TYR A 54 1.64 18.21 -5.91
N TYR A 55 2.10 19.39 -5.49
CA TYR A 55 3.46 19.87 -5.66
C TYR A 55 4.08 20.08 -4.28
N SER A 56 4.90 19.12 -3.86
CA SER A 56 5.60 19.19 -2.57
C SER A 56 6.95 19.87 -2.73
N GLN A 57 7.24 20.86 -1.90
CA GLN A 57 8.49 21.59 -1.96
C GLN A 57 9.70 20.75 -1.56
N VAL A 58 10.74 20.82 -2.38
CA VAL A 58 12.05 20.23 -2.04
C VAL A 58 12.82 21.25 -1.22
N ILE A 59 12.73 21.13 0.10
CA ILE A 59 13.34 22.06 1.04
C ILE A 59 14.75 21.63 1.46
N ASN A 60 15.67 22.59 1.47
CA ASN A 60 16.97 22.50 2.12
C ASN A 60 16.93 23.33 3.43
N ALA A 61 17.84 23.07 4.36
CA ALA A 61 17.83 23.68 5.70
C ALA A 61 17.81 25.23 5.73
N ASN A 62 18.19 25.90 4.63
CA ASN A 62 18.30 27.35 4.52
C ASN A 62 17.20 28.01 3.67
N VAL A 63 16.19 27.26 3.23
CA VAL A 63 15.14 27.76 2.31
C VAL A 63 13.86 28.05 3.09
N ASN A 64 13.28 29.24 2.87
CA ASN A 64 11.99 29.59 3.47
C ASN A 64 10.84 28.89 2.74
N THR A 65 9.83 28.48 3.49
CA THR A 65 8.65 27.79 2.97
C THR A 65 7.57 28.82 2.59
N GLU A 66 7.53 29.18 1.32
CA GLU A 66 6.56 30.13 0.75
C GLU A 66 5.87 29.54 -0.48
N GLY A 67 4.67 30.02 -0.81
CA GLY A 67 3.94 29.55 -2.00
C GLY A 67 4.67 29.85 -3.32
N GLN A 68 4.07 29.42 -4.43
CA GLN A 68 4.63 29.63 -5.77
C GLN A 68 4.92 31.11 -6.06
N ASN A 69 6.15 31.42 -6.47
CA ASN A 69 6.54 32.73 -6.98
C ASN A 69 6.95 32.60 -8.46
N VAL A 70 6.13 33.15 -9.36
CA VAL A 70 6.33 33.04 -10.82
C VAL A 70 7.63 33.68 -11.29
N THR A 71 8.11 34.73 -10.62
CA THR A 71 9.33 35.44 -11.02
C THR A 71 10.61 34.74 -10.55
N MET A 72 10.51 33.81 -9.60
CA MET A 72 11.66 33.10 -9.06
C MET A 72 12.11 32.00 -10.02
N ASP A 73 13.43 31.92 -10.24
CA ASP A 73 14.02 30.90 -11.11
C ASP A 73 13.76 29.47 -10.57
N PRO A 74 13.49 28.49 -11.45
CA PRO A 74 13.20 27.12 -11.05
C PRO A 74 14.27 26.44 -10.18
N VAL A 75 15.52 26.88 -10.24
CA VAL A 75 16.59 26.31 -9.41
C VAL A 75 16.42 26.66 -7.93
N TYR A 76 15.85 27.83 -7.62
CA TYR A 76 15.64 28.28 -6.23
C TYR A 76 14.32 27.80 -5.63
N GLN A 77 13.34 27.50 -6.47
CA GLN A 77 12.04 26.99 -6.03
C GLN A 77 11.71 25.69 -6.78
N GLN A 78 12.03 24.57 -6.13
CA GLN A 78 11.90 23.23 -6.69
C GLN A 78 10.76 22.45 -6.04
N TYR A 79 10.03 21.69 -6.86
CA TYR A 79 8.95 20.82 -6.40
C TYR A 79 9.15 19.36 -6.82
N THR A 80 8.58 18.45 -6.03
CA THR A 80 8.24 17.09 -6.46
C THR A 80 6.76 17.07 -6.81
N LYS A 81 6.45 16.80 -8.08
CA LYS A 81 5.08 16.66 -8.58
C LYS A 81 4.58 15.26 -8.31
N ILE A 82 3.43 15.17 -7.65
CA ILE A 82 2.74 13.93 -7.34
C ILE A 82 1.43 13.92 -8.12
N HIS A 83 1.34 13.00 -9.08
CA HIS A 83 0.15 12.81 -9.88
C HIS A 83 -0.89 11.94 -9.17
N ASP A 84 -2.15 12.28 -9.42
CA ASP A 84 -3.35 11.56 -8.93
C ASP A 84 -3.31 11.31 -7.42
N TYR A 85 -2.82 12.29 -6.66
CA TYR A 85 -2.75 12.19 -5.22
C TYR A 85 -4.15 12.31 -4.63
N GLU A 86 -4.57 11.30 -3.87
CA GLU A 86 -5.84 11.32 -3.17
C GLU A 86 -5.66 11.93 -1.78
N MET A 87 -6.37 13.00 -1.48
CA MET A 87 -6.48 13.55 -0.12
C MET A 87 -7.90 13.40 0.42
N ARG A 88 -8.03 13.33 1.75
CA ARG A 88 -9.33 13.21 2.41
C ARG A 88 -9.78 14.56 2.95
N VAL A 89 -10.72 15.19 2.27
CA VAL A 89 -11.29 16.47 2.67
C VAL A 89 -12.24 16.24 3.84
N ASN A 90 -11.93 16.89 4.97
CA ASN A 90 -12.68 16.73 6.22
C ASN A 90 -13.82 17.77 6.33
N SER A 91 -13.63 18.93 5.73
CA SER A 91 -14.57 20.05 5.78
C SER A 91 -14.85 20.59 4.37
N PRO A 92 -16.10 20.96 4.04
CA PRO A 92 -16.41 21.70 2.83
C PRO A 92 -15.59 23.00 2.74
N LEU A 93 -15.40 23.51 1.52
CA LEU A 93 -14.76 24.81 1.30
C LEU A 93 -15.59 25.92 1.96
N SER A 94 -14.96 26.67 2.87
CA SER A 94 -15.55 27.83 3.51
C SER A 94 -15.22 29.08 2.71
N TYR A 95 -16.24 29.89 2.41
CA TYR A 95 -16.10 31.20 1.77
C TYR A 95 -16.10 32.29 2.83
N SER A 96 -15.08 33.13 2.82
CA SER A 96 -15.02 34.35 3.63
C SER A 96 -14.63 35.52 2.74
N GLN A 97 -15.22 36.69 2.98
CA GLN A 97 -14.87 37.92 2.27
C GLN A 97 -14.54 39.01 3.29
N ASP A 98 -13.38 39.63 3.11
CA ASP A 98 -13.00 40.80 3.91
C ASP A 98 -13.92 41.98 3.57
N ASN A 99 -14.50 42.62 4.59
CA ASN A 99 -15.50 43.65 4.40
C ASN A 99 -14.91 44.99 3.91
N VAL A 100 -13.61 45.20 4.12
CA VAL A 100 -12.86 46.40 3.71
C VAL A 100 -12.23 46.20 2.34
N THR A 101 -11.45 45.14 2.16
CA THR A 101 -10.71 44.91 0.90
C THR A 101 -11.53 44.21 -0.17
N LYS A 102 -12.70 43.66 0.19
CA LYS A 102 -13.57 42.85 -0.67
C LYS A 102 -12.89 41.61 -1.27
N VAL A 103 -11.73 41.23 -0.75
CA VAL A 103 -11.01 40.02 -1.17
C VAL A 103 -11.74 38.81 -0.61
N SER A 104 -12.07 37.89 -1.51
CA SER A 104 -12.69 36.61 -1.18
C SER A 104 -11.62 35.54 -0.99
N THR A 105 -11.69 34.82 0.13
CA THR A 105 -10.81 33.71 0.47
C THR A 105 -11.63 32.44 0.61
N TYR A 106 -11.18 31.38 -0.06
CA TYR A 106 -11.72 30.04 0.13
C TYR A 106 -10.74 29.24 0.97
N THR A 107 -11.21 28.61 2.05
CA THR A 107 -10.38 27.79 2.93
C THR A 107 -10.97 26.41 3.11
N GLY A 108 -10.12 25.41 3.31
CA GLY A 108 -10.52 24.03 3.56
C GLY A 108 -9.49 23.29 4.39
N SER A 109 -9.88 22.10 4.85
CA SER A 109 -9.00 21.20 5.61
C SER A 109 -9.08 19.79 5.06
N ALA A 110 -7.93 19.14 4.94
CA ALA A 110 -7.81 17.77 4.48
C ALA A 110 -6.80 16.98 5.30
N THR A 111 -6.94 15.66 5.27
CA THR A 111 -6.00 14.71 5.83
C THR A 111 -5.27 13.99 4.71
N LEU A 112 -3.96 13.87 4.85
CA LEU A 112 -3.07 13.23 3.92
C LEU A 112 -2.75 11.80 4.35
N TYR A 113 -2.51 10.94 3.36
CA TYR A 113 -2.04 9.57 3.58
C TYR A 113 -0.62 9.54 4.13
N PRO A 114 -0.25 8.49 4.88
CA PRO A 114 1.10 8.32 5.37
C PRO A 114 2.10 8.20 4.20
N GLY A 115 3.32 8.69 4.42
CA GLY A 115 4.41 8.70 3.44
C GLY A 115 4.71 10.07 2.83
N LEU A 116 3.72 10.97 2.74
CA LEU A 116 3.95 12.37 2.36
C LEU A 116 4.05 13.24 3.61
N LYS A 117 5.17 13.94 3.78
CA LYS A 117 5.31 14.99 4.78
C LYS A 117 5.02 16.34 4.11
N PRO A 118 3.84 16.94 4.32
CA PRO A 118 3.52 18.23 3.74
C PRO A 118 4.35 19.34 4.39
N ASN A 119 4.67 20.36 3.60
CA ASN A 119 5.23 21.60 4.09
C ASN A 119 4.22 22.75 3.91
N ARG A 120 4.36 23.79 4.73
CA ARG A 120 3.69 25.06 4.48
C ARG A 120 4.15 25.60 3.13
N GLY A 121 3.26 26.16 2.32
CA GLY A 121 3.60 26.66 0.98
C GLY A 121 3.59 25.60 -0.12
N ASP A 122 3.38 24.32 0.21
CA ASP A 122 3.09 23.29 -0.79
C ASP A 122 1.83 23.68 -1.58
N MET A 123 1.83 23.35 -2.87
CA MET A 123 0.78 23.75 -3.80
C MET A 123 0.04 22.51 -4.31
N PHE A 124 -1.24 22.64 -4.61
CA PHE A 124 -1.95 21.59 -5.34
C PHE A 124 -3.04 22.15 -6.23
N ILE A 125 -3.34 21.41 -7.29
CA ILE A 125 -4.37 21.75 -8.26
C ILE A 125 -5.51 20.76 -8.11
N ALA A 126 -6.72 21.30 -7.97
CA ALA A 126 -7.92 20.51 -7.78
C ALA A 126 -9.12 21.13 -8.51
N ASP A 127 -10.09 20.30 -8.89
CA ASP A 127 -11.34 20.77 -9.50
C ASP A 127 -12.24 21.41 -8.43
N MET A 128 -12.70 22.64 -8.70
CA MET A 128 -13.62 23.39 -7.82
C MET A 128 -15.10 23.07 -8.10
N GLY A 129 -15.41 22.25 -9.10
CA GLY A 129 -16.76 21.78 -9.41
C GLY A 129 -17.54 22.64 -10.41
N ASP A 130 -17.10 23.87 -10.69
CA ASP A 130 -17.68 24.76 -11.71
C ASP A 130 -16.98 24.63 -13.08
N GLY A 131 -16.47 23.42 -13.39
CA GLY A 131 -15.66 23.15 -14.58
C GLY A 131 -14.31 23.88 -14.61
N SER A 132 -13.91 24.49 -13.50
CA SER A 132 -12.68 25.26 -13.35
C SER A 132 -11.79 24.65 -12.28
N ALA A 133 -10.50 24.51 -12.58
CA ALA A 133 -9.51 24.08 -11.60
C ALA A 133 -9.03 25.26 -10.75
N GLY A 134 -8.85 25.02 -9.45
CA GLY A 134 -8.29 25.96 -8.49
C GLY A 134 -6.87 25.58 -8.10
N LEU A 135 -6.02 26.59 -7.93
CA LEU A 135 -4.69 26.45 -7.35
C LEU A 135 -4.75 26.77 -5.87
N PHE A 136 -4.43 25.79 -5.04
CA PHE A 136 -4.46 25.89 -3.59
C PHE A 136 -3.04 25.89 -3.02
N THR A 137 -2.86 26.61 -1.90
CA THR A 137 -1.64 26.60 -1.10
C THR A 137 -1.93 26.09 0.30
N VAL A 138 -1.04 25.25 0.81
CA VAL A 138 -1.06 24.77 2.19
C VAL A 138 -0.60 25.89 3.13
N ILE A 139 -1.45 26.27 4.08
CA ILE A 139 -1.18 27.32 5.07
C ILE A 139 -0.56 26.74 6.34
N SER A 140 -1.09 25.60 6.79
CA SER A 140 -0.70 24.95 8.05
C SER A 140 -0.60 23.44 7.83
N THR A 141 0.23 22.80 8.65
CA THR A 141 0.43 21.35 8.64
C THR A 141 0.50 20.87 10.08
N GLU A 142 -0.31 19.89 10.45
CA GLU A 142 -0.36 19.30 11.78
C GLU A 142 -0.14 17.78 11.69
N LYS A 143 0.81 17.26 12.47
CA LYS A 143 1.07 15.82 12.56
C LYS A 143 0.05 15.20 13.53
N MET A 144 -0.83 14.34 13.04
CA MET A 144 -1.91 13.76 13.86
C MET A 144 -1.47 12.57 14.73
N SER A 145 -0.27 12.04 14.54
CA SER A 145 0.23 10.86 15.23
C SER A 145 1.68 11.04 15.67
N TYR A 146 2.02 10.55 16.86
CA TYR A 146 3.38 10.59 17.38
C TYR A 146 4.31 9.59 16.64
N PHE A 147 3.76 8.49 16.12
CA PHE A 147 4.52 7.41 15.50
C PHE A 147 5.28 7.85 14.23
N LYS A 148 6.21 7.01 13.78
CA LYS A 148 6.98 7.25 12.54
C LYS A 148 6.04 7.34 11.34
N ASP A 149 5.04 6.47 11.30
CA ASP A 149 4.01 6.44 10.26
C ASP A 149 2.82 7.26 10.77
N ALA A 150 2.78 8.51 10.33
CA ALA A 150 1.80 9.47 10.75
C ALA A 150 1.07 10.07 9.56
N THR A 151 -0.22 10.27 9.75
CA THR A 151 -1.05 11.09 8.89
C THR A 151 -0.88 12.55 9.26
N TYR A 152 -1.02 13.42 8.27
CA TYR A 152 -0.93 14.86 8.44
C TYR A 152 -2.26 15.50 8.09
N LYS A 153 -2.71 16.42 8.94
CA LYS A 153 -3.80 17.33 8.61
C LYS A 153 -3.20 18.59 8.01
N VAL A 154 -3.80 19.08 6.93
CA VAL A 154 -3.40 20.31 6.24
C VAL A 154 -4.58 21.23 6.10
N ASP A 155 -4.38 22.51 6.42
CA ASP A 155 -5.32 23.56 6.07
C ASP A 155 -4.77 24.31 4.84
N TYR A 156 -5.67 24.61 3.91
CA TYR A 156 -5.30 25.21 2.63
C TYR A 156 -6.23 26.34 2.24
N THR A 157 -5.75 27.22 1.38
CA THR A 157 -6.53 28.31 0.79
C THR A 157 -6.38 28.37 -0.72
N LEU A 158 -7.43 28.82 -1.40
CA LEU A 158 -7.38 29.10 -2.83
C LEU A 158 -6.56 30.37 -3.08
N VAL A 159 -5.52 30.25 -3.91
CA VAL A 159 -4.72 31.39 -4.36
C VAL A 159 -5.37 32.04 -5.57
N SER A 160 -5.67 31.23 -6.59
CA SER A 160 -6.26 31.70 -7.82
C SER A 160 -6.91 30.54 -8.57
N PRO A 161 -7.82 30.82 -9.51
CA PRO A 161 -8.12 29.89 -10.59
C PRO A 161 -6.84 29.52 -11.34
N VAL A 162 -6.81 28.31 -11.89
CA VAL A 162 -5.67 27.78 -12.64
C VAL A 162 -5.58 28.46 -13.99
N THR A 163 -4.42 29.03 -14.31
CA THR A 163 -4.08 29.50 -15.65
C THR A 163 -3.02 28.58 -16.27
N PRO A 164 -3.02 28.37 -17.60
CA PRO A 164 -2.02 27.52 -18.27
C PRO A 164 -0.58 27.94 -17.95
N ASP A 165 -0.32 29.24 -17.88
CA ASP A 165 1.02 29.78 -17.57
C ASP A 165 1.49 29.40 -16.17
N ARG A 166 0.59 29.38 -15.18
CA ARG A 166 0.94 28.98 -13.81
C ARG A 166 1.23 27.50 -13.70
N VAL A 167 0.49 26.66 -14.45
CA VAL A 167 0.77 25.23 -14.49
C VAL A 167 2.10 24.96 -15.17
N ALA A 168 2.37 25.63 -16.29
CA ALA A 168 3.64 25.51 -16.99
C ALA A 168 4.82 25.95 -16.10
N ASP A 169 4.65 27.02 -15.32
CA ASP A 169 5.67 27.44 -14.34
C ASP A 169 5.89 26.40 -13.23
N LEU A 170 4.82 25.83 -12.65
CA LEU A 170 4.94 24.74 -11.66
C LEU A 170 5.61 23.50 -12.24
N ASP A 171 5.27 23.14 -13.48
CA ASP A 171 5.82 21.98 -14.17
C ASP A 171 7.30 22.19 -14.53
N ASN A 172 7.70 23.40 -14.93
CA ASN A 172 9.10 23.75 -15.13
C ASN A 172 9.91 23.71 -13.82
N LYS A 173 9.24 23.95 -12.68
CA LYS A 173 9.81 23.87 -11.33
C LYS A 173 9.78 22.45 -10.75
N ALA A 174 9.13 21.50 -11.40
CA ALA A 174 9.05 20.13 -10.95
C ALA A 174 10.32 19.35 -11.34
N VAL A 175 11.16 19.04 -10.36
CA VAL A 175 12.41 18.27 -10.57
C VAL A 175 12.15 16.78 -10.70
N LYS A 176 11.16 16.28 -9.93
CA LYS A 176 10.80 14.87 -9.89
C LYS A 176 9.29 14.73 -10.05
N THR A 177 8.88 13.73 -10.83
CA THR A 177 7.48 13.34 -10.97
C THR A 177 7.27 11.94 -10.44
N VAL A 178 6.28 11.78 -9.56
CA VAL A 178 5.87 10.51 -8.97
C VAL A 178 4.36 10.34 -9.09
N TRP A 179 3.88 9.10 -9.04
CA TRP A 179 2.46 8.76 -9.09
C TRP A 179 2.05 8.14 -7.76
N PHE A 180 0.92 8.61 -7.25
CA PHE A 180 0.34 8.06 -6.03
C PHE A 180 -0.47 6.79 -6.35
N LYS A 181 -0.21 5.70 -5.60
CA LYS A 181 -0.99 4.46 -5.65
C LYS A 181 -1.37 4.02 -4.24
N LYS A 182 -2.64 4.20 -3.91
CA LYS A 182 -3.22 3.79 -2.62
C LYS A 182 -3.03 2.30 -2.31
N GLU A 183 -3.17 1.44 -3.32
CA GLU A 183 -3.00 -0.02 -3.19
C GLU A 183 -1.66 -0.42 -2.55
N GLN A 184 -0.60 0.36 -2.76
CA GLN A 184 0.71 0.05 -2.20
C GLN A 184 0.76 0.26 -0.68
N ILE A 185 -0.02 1.21 -0.14
CA ILE A 185 -0.09 1.41 1.31
C ILE A 185 -0.80 0.23 1.97
N GLU A 186 -1.85 -0.31 1.33
CA GLU A 186 -2.58 -1.48 1.82
C GLU A 186 -1.70 -2.74 1.87
N GLN A 187 -0.68 -2.79 1.01
CA GLN A 187 0.34 -3.84 0.95
C GLN A 187 1.54 -3.58 1.89
N GLY A 188 1.55 -2.48 2.65
CA GLY A 188 2.65 -2.09 3.54
C GLY A 188 3.89 -1.56 2.82
N GLY A 189 3.73 -1.04 1.59
CA GLY A 189 4.77 -0.43 0.77
C GLY A 189 4.65 1.09 0.69
N THR A 190 5.65 1.72 0.06
CA THR A 190 5.63 3.17 -0.18
C THR A 190 4.61 3.54 -1.26
N PRO A 191 3.73 4.54 -1.07
CA PRO A 191 2.68 4.89 -2.04
C PRO A 191 3.14 5.59 -3.31
N PHE A 192 4.39 6.04 -3.39
CA PHE A 192 4.89 6.85 -4.48
C PHE A 192 5.73 6.03 -5.43
N LEU A 193 5.24 5.86 -6.65
CA LEU A 193 5.97 5.21 -7.73
C LEU A 193 6.65 6.24 -8.61
N VAL A 194 7.87 5.95 -9.04
CA VAL A 194 8.50 6.72 -10.12
C VAL A 194 7.78 6.41 -11.44
N ARG A 195 7.82 7.34 -12.40
CA ARG A 195 7.16 7.21 -13.72
C ARG A 195 7.34 5.83 -14.34
N ASP A 196 8.58 5.39 -14.47
CA ASP A 196 8.92 4.16 -15.19
C ASP A 196 8.35 2.91 -14.48
N GLU A 197 8.34 2.92 -13.15
CA GLU A 197 7.75 1.85 -12.33
C GLU A 197 6.23 1.84 -12.46
N ALA A 198 5.59 3.02 -12.41
CA ALA A 198 4.16 3.16 -12.57
C ALA A 198 3.69 2.70 -13.95
N GLU A 199 4.41 3.10 -15.02
CA GLU A 199 4.14 2.65 -16.38
C GLU A 199 4.35 1.15 -16.52
N SER A 200 5.44 0.60 -15.97
CA SER A 200 5.73 -0.85 -16.02
C SER A 200 4.65 -1.67 -15.32
N LEU A 201 4.21 -1.22 -14.14
CA LEU A 201 3.14 -1.88 -13.39
C LEU A 201 1.80 -1.81 -14.13
N SER A 202 1.49 -0.67 -14.74
CA SER A 202 0.27 -0.52 -15.56
C SER A 202 0.30 -1.43 -16.80
N ARG A 203 1.46 -1.52 -17.47
CA ARG A 203 1.65 -2.43 -18.61
C ARG A 203 1.51 -3.88 -18.16
N LEU A 204 2.15 -4.28 -17.07
CA LEU A 204 2.04 -5.63 -16.52
C LEU A 204 0.59 -6.00 -16.17
N LYS A 205 -0.19 -5.09 -15.56
CA LYS A 205 -1.61 -5.31 -15.27
C LYS A 205 -2.43 -5.49 -16.57
N SER A 206 -2.14 -4.68 -17.59
CA SER A 206 -2.80 -4.77 -18.90
C SER A 206 -2.44 -6.08 -19.62
N ASP A 207 -1.16 -6.42 -19.66
CA ASP A 207 -0.64 -7.63 -20.30
C ASP A 207 -1.18 -8.89 -19.62
N TYR A 208 -1.26 -8.89 -18.29
CA TYR A 208 -1.87 -9.97 -17.50
C TYR A 208 -3.33 -10.21 -17.92
N LYS A 209 -4.15 -9.16 -17.97
CA LYS A 209 -5.55 -9.26 -18.41
C LYS A 209 -5.65 -9.71 -19.87
N SER A 210 -4.79 -9.17 -20.74
CA SER A 210 -4.76 -9.55 -22.15
C SER A 210 -4.39 -11.03 -22.33
N LEU A 211 -3.43 -11.54 -21.54
CA LEU A 211 -2.99 -12.92 -21.60
C LEU A 211 -4.12 -13.88 -21.19
N ILE A 212 -4.82 -13.58 -20.09
CA ILE A 212 -5.97 -14.38 -19.64
C ILE A 212 -7.08 -14.35 -20.68
N GLY A 213 -7.42 -13.15 -21.20
CA GLY A 213 -8.44 -13.00 -22.23
C GLY A 213 -8.12 -13.77 -23.50
N THR A 214 -6.86 -13.75 -23.96
CA THR A 214 -6.42 -14.55 -25.11
C THR A 214 -6.48 -16.04 -24.81
N TYR A 215 -6.01 -16.47 -23.64
CA TYR A 215 -6.05 -17.87 -23.21
C TYR A 215 -7.49 -18.42 -23.21
N TYR A 216 -8.43 -17.70 -22.59
CA TYR A 216 -9.83 -18.14 -22.58
C TYR A 216 -10.46 -18.09 -23.98
N LYS A 217 -10.13 -17.11 -24.82
CA LYS A 217 -10.65 -17.09 -26.20
C LYS A 217 -10.16 -18.26 -27.06
N GLU A 218 -8.95 -18.75 -26.80
CA GLU A 218 -8.33 -19.83 -27.57
C GLU A 218 -8.77 -21.22 -27.07
N PHE A 219 -8.83 -21.42 -25.74
CA PHE A 219 -9.07 -22.75 -25.15
C PHE A 219 -10.50 -22.98 -24.65
N PHE A 220 -11.35 -21.94 -24.59
CA PHE A 220 -12.75 -22.10 -24.21
C PHE A 220 -13.58 -22.66 -25.36
N ASN A 221 -14.14 -23.84 -25.14
CA ASN A 221 -15.08 -24.46 -26.07
C ASN A 221 -16.53 -24.05 -25.71
N LYS A 222 -17.22 -23.40 -26.66
CA LYS A 222 -18.61 -22.95 -26.50
C LYS A 222 -19.65 -24.07 -26.46
N GLU A 223 -19.37 -25.21 -27.11
CA GLU A 223 -20.25 -26.37 -27.15
C GLU A 223 -20.29 -27.07 -25.78
N PHE A 224 -19.11 -27.37 -25.23
CA PHE A 224 -18.98 -28.02 -23.93
C PHE A 224 -19.03 -27.04 -22.74
N SER A 225 -18.97 -25.73 -23.02
CA SER A 225 -18.89 -24.68 -21.99
C SER A 225 -17.72 -24.90 -21.03
N THR A 226 -16.54 -25.31 -21.52
CA THR A 226 -15.37 -25.62 -20.66
C THR A 226 -14.04 -25.41 -21.40
N LEU A 227 -12.92 -25.50 -20.67
CA LEU A 227 -11.58 -25.45 -21.25
C LEU A 227 -11.16 -26.83 -21.77
N ILE A 228 -10.68 -26.88 -23.00
CA ILE A 228 -10.20 -28.11 -23.65
C ILE A 228 -8.70 -28.05 -23.93
N VAL A 229 -8.03 -29.19 -23.84
CA VAL A 229 -6.59 -29.29 -24.13
C VAL A 229 -6.39 -29.23 -25.66
N PRO A 230 -5.59 -28.28 -26.17
CA PRO A 230 -5.33 -28.17 -27.61
C PRO A 230 -4.48 -29.32 -28.14
N GLY A 231 -4.61 -29.61 -29.45
CA GLY A 231 -3.72 -30.53 -30.16
C GLY A 231 -3.91 -32.03 -29.87
N GLN A 232 -4.97 -32.40 -29.14
CA GLN A 232 -5.34 -33.79 -28.92
C GLN A 232 -6.23 -34.32 -30.06
N SER A 233 -6.11 -35.60 -30.39
CA SER A 233 -6.95 -36.25 -31.43
C SER A 233 -8.41 -36.36 -31.03
N VAL A 234 -8.69 -36.32 -29.72
CA VAL A 234 -10.01 -36.31 -29.12
C VAL A 234 -10.08 -35.11 -28.19
N SER A 235 -11.25 -34.48 -28.04
CA SER A 235 -11.45 -33.41 -27.06
C SER A 235 -11.20 -33.93 -25.64
N VAL A 236 -10.07 -33.54 -25.04
CA VAL A 236 -9.70 -33.92 -23.68
C VAL A 236 -10.03 -32.79 -22.72
N TYR A 237 -10.75 -33.13 -21.65
CA TYR A 237 -11.05 -32.25 -20.52
C TYR A 237 -10.08 -32.54 -19.36
N ASP A 238 -9.40 -31.52 -18.88
CA ASP A 238 -8.55 -31.59 -17.68
C ASP A 238 -9.26 -30.94 -16.49
N HIS A 239 -9.82 -31.78 -15.62
CA HIS A 239 -10.55 -31.33 -14.44
C HIS A 239 -9.68 -30.48 -13.49
N HIS A 240 -8.42 -30.85 -13.27
CA HIS A 240 -7.57 -30.15 -12.31
C HIS A 240 -7.12 -28.79 -12.83
N LEU A 241 -6.82 -28.69 -14.14
CA LEU A 241 -6.50 -27.42 -14.77
C LEU A 241 -7.71 -26.47 -14.78
N VAL A 242 -8.90 -26.95 -15.16
CA VAL A 242 -10.10 -26.11 -15.18
C VAL A 242 -10.44 -25.61 -13.78
N ARG A 243 -10.37 -26.49 -12.78
CA ARG A 243 -10.55 -26.11 -11.37
C ARG A 243 -9.52 -25.07 -10.91
N PHE A 244 -8.25 -25.24 -11.29
CA PHE A 244 -7.19 -24.27 -10.99
C PHE A 244 -7.49 -22.91 -11.63
N CYS A 245 -7.74 -22.86 -12.93
CA CYS A 245 -8.04 -21.61 -13.63
C CYS A 245 -9.29 -20.91 -13.07
N SER A 246 -10.36 -21.65 -12.79
CA SER A 246 -11.58 -21.11 -12.17
C SER A 246 -11.39 -20.62 -10.73
N SER A 247 -10.37 -21.11 -10.01
CA SER A 247 -10.03 -20.63 -8.67
C SER A 247 -9.11 -19.40 -8.68
N LEU A 248 -8.33 -19.23 -9.75
CA LEU A 248 -7.32 -18.18 -9.84
C LEU A 248 -7.86 -16.90 -10.52
N PHE A 249 -8.77 -17.06 -11.49
CA PHE A 249 -9.26 -15.97 -12.33
C PHE A 249 -10.73 -15.67 -12.08
N ASN A 250 -11.11 -14.41 -12.25
CA ASN A 250 -12.48 -13.93 -12.05
C ASN A 250 -13.14 -13.52 -13.36
N SER A 251 -14.47 -13.37 -13.33
CA SER A 251 -15.25 -12.89 -14.49
C SER A 251 -14.86 -11.48 -14.97
N ASP A 252 -14.16 -10.71 -14.13
CA ASP A 252 -13.60 -9.40 -14.49
C ASP A 252 -12.38 -9.49 -15.41
N ASP A 253 -11.70 -10.64 -15.44
CA ASP A 253 -10.51 -10.88 -16.27
C ASP A 253 -10.89 -11.34 -17.68
N ALA A 254 -11.88 -12.25 -17.78
CA ALA A 254 -12.44 -12.70 -19.05
C ALA A 254 -13.92 -13.09 -18.89
N GLN A 255 -14.77 -12.73 -19.87
CA GLN A 255 -16.21 -12.96 -19.81
C GLN A 255 -16.56 -14.46 -19.90
N GLU A 256 -15.75 -15.22 -20.64
CA GLU A 256 -15.89 -16.65 -20.88
C GLU A 256 -15.80 -17.47 -19.58
N ILE A 257 -15.09 -16.96 -18.56
CA ILE A 257 -14.98 -17.59 -17.23
C ILE A 257 -16.36 -17.79 -16.62
N ARG A 258 -17.28 -16.84 -16.79
CA ARG A 258 -18.66 -16.93 -16.27
C ARG A 258 -19.43 -18.11 -16.84
N HIS A 259 -19.09 -18.53 -18.04
CA HIS A 259 -19.74 -19.63 -18.75
C HIS A 259 -18.99 -20.96 -18.59
N THR A 260 -17.85 -20.95 -17.89
CA THR A 260 -17.06 -22.17 -17.68
C THR A 260 -17.74 -23.08 -16.67
N ARG A 261 -18.04 -24.30 -17.11
CA ARG A 261 -18.59 -25.38 -16.31
C ARG A 261 -17.45 -26.28 -15.84
N ILE A 262 -17.46 -26.56 -14.54
CA ILE A 262 -16.63 -27.59 -13.92
C ILE A 262 -17.50 -28.84 -13.82
N PHE A 263 -17.08 -29.93 -14.45
CA PHE A 263 -17.78 -31.21 -14.32
C PHE A 263 -17.49 -31.84 -12.95
N GLY A 264 -18.53 -32.37 -12.30
CA GLY A 264 -18.46 -32.94 -10.97
C GLY A 264 -17.56 -34.18 -10.88
N ASP A 265 -17.03 -34.41 -9.68
CA ASP A 265 -16.07 -35.46 -9.31
C ASP A 265 -16.72 -36.64 -8.57
N GLU A 266 -18.04 -36.61 -8.35
CA GLU A 266 -18.79 -37.54 -7.48
C GLU A 266 -18.61 -39.04 -7.77
N LEU A 267 -18.19 -39.39 -8.99
CA LEU A 267 -18.02 -40.79 -9.42
C LEU A 267 -16.56 -41.25 -9.44
N ASN A 268 -15.59 -40.36 -9.23
CA ASN A 268 -14.18 -40.67 -9.50
C ASN A 268 -13.25 -40.05 -8.45
N ASP A 269 -12.91 -40.85 -7.43
CA ASP A 269 -12.12 -40.43 -6.26
C ASP A 269 -10.74 -39.83 -6.65
N ASN A 270 -10.21 -40.25 -7.81
CA ASN A 270 -8.96 -39.75 -8.39
C ASN A 270 -9.01 -38.26 -8.77
N LEU A 271 -10.19 -37.67 -8.98
CA LEU A 271 -10.37 -36.26 -9.32
C LEU A 271 -10.33 -35.34 -8.09
N SER A 272 -10.47 -35.90 -6.88
CA SER A 272 -10.41 -35.16 -5.62
C SER A 272 -8.98 -35.00 -5.05
N VAL A 273 -8.00 -35.62 -5.70
CA VAL A 273 -6.63 -35.73 -5.20
C VAL A 273 -5.90 -34.39 -5.22
N VAL A 274 -5.06 -34.15 -4.21
CA VAL A 274 -4.19 -32.97 -4.13
C VAL A 274 -3.20 -32.97 -5.29
N THR A 275 -3.17 -31.86 -6.02
CA THR A 275 -2.28 -31.65 -7.16
C THR A 275 -1.29 -30.51 -6.89
N PRO A 276 -0.24 -30.36 -7.72
CA PRO A 276 0.64 -29.19 -7.64
C PRO A 276 -0.11 -27.85 -7.77
N TYR A 277 -1.23 -27.83 -8.50
CA TYR A 277 -2.09 -26.66 -8.61
C TYR A 277 -2.65 -26.21 -7.25
N ASP A 278 -3.06 -27.16 -6.40
CA ASP A 278 -3.56 -26.87 -5.06
C ASP A 278 -2.48 -26.28 -4.14
N ALA A 279 -1.23 -26.74 -4.29
CA ALA A 279 -0.09 -26.20 -3.56
C ALA A 279 0.19 -24.74 -3.94
N ILE A 280 0.03 -24.38 -5.22
CA ILE A 280 0.18 -23.01 -5.73
C ILE A 280 -0.94 -22.11 -5.17
N ILE A 281 -2.20 -22.55 -5.25
CA ILE A 281 -3.35 -21.77 -4.76
C ILE A 281 -3.19 -21.48 -3.26
N LYS A 282 -2.86 -22.50 -2.47
CA LYS A 282 -2.72 -22.39 -1.01
C LYS A 282 -1.40 -21.78 -0.56
N ARG A 283 -0.46 -21.56 -1.49
CA ARG A 283 0.91 -21.07 -1.23
C ARG A 283 1.63 -21.88 -0.14
N ASP A 284 1.39 -23.18 -0.10
CA ASP A 284 1.95 -24.09 0.91
C ASP A 284 2.80 -25.16 0.24
N LYS A 285 4.10 -25.15 0.55
CA LYS A 285 5.07 -26.09 -0.01
C LYS A 285 4.89 -27.51 0.53
N SER A 286 4.35 -27.68 1.74
CA SER A 286 4.15 -29.01 2.35
C SER A 286 3.18 -29.88 1.54
N LEU A 287 2.24 -29.25 0.85
CA LEU A 287 1.27 -29.93 -0.02
C LEU A 287 1.94 -30.63 -1.21
N LEU A 288 3.14 -30.22 -1.62
CA LEU A 288 3.89 -30.92 -2.68
C LEU A 288 4.38 -32.30 -2.24
N GLU A 289 4.51 -32.55 -0.93
CA GLU A 289 4.94 -33.87 -0.43
C GLU A 289 3.83 -34.91 -0.60
N VAL A 290 2.58 -34.47 -0.44
CA VAL A 290 1.35 -35.26 -0.52
C VAL A 290 0.74 -35.25 -1.93
N ALA A 291 1.08 -34.24 -2.74
CA ALA A 291 0.56 -34.11 -4.10
C ALA A 291 0.88 -35.33 -4.96
N ASN A 292 -0.06 -35.68 -5.85
CA ASN A 292 0.09 -36.83 -6.73
C ASN A 292 1.33 -36.68 -7.65
N ARG A 293 2.33 -37.53 -7.43
CA ARG A 293 3.62 -37.51 -8.16
C ARG A 293 3.57 -38.21 -9.52
N ARG A 294 2.44 -38.83 -9.87
CA ARG A 294 2.28 -39.61 -11.12
C ARG A 294 1.20 -39.04 -12.06
N MET A 295 1.03 -37.72 -12.09
CA MET A 295 0.19 -37.09 -13.12
C MET A 295 0.85 -37.22 -14.50
N GLY A 296 0.16 -37.81 -15.48
CA GLY A 296 0.60 -37.87 -16.88
C GLY A 296 1.39 -39.10 -17.32
N LYS A 297 1.50 -40.16 -16.51
CA LYS A 297 1.95 -41.48 -17.01
C LYS A 297 0.74 -42.26 -17.52
N LEU A 298 0.51 -42.18 -18.84
CA LEU A 298 -0.18 -43.22 -19.59
C LEU A 298 0.77 -44.41 -19.78
#